data_AF-A0A1Y2VKT3-F1
#
_entry.id   AF-A0A1Y2VKT3-F1
#
_cell.length_a   1.000
_cell.length_b   1.000
_cell.length_c   1.000
_cell.angle_alpha   90.00
_cell.angle_beta   90.00
_cell.angle_gamma   90.00
#
_symmetry.space_group_name_H-M   'P 1'
#
loop_
_entity.id
_entity.type
_entity.pdbx_description
1 polymer ?
#
loop_
_entity_poly.entity_id
_entity_poly.type
_entity_poly.pdbx_seq_one_letter_code
_entity_poly.pdbx_strand_id
1 'polypeptide(L)'
;MAAHASTPWMGAGTGIAIEDTMILGALFANISSPKEITAAFKAYDTIRRPRCQKVADSSRETGLIFCGKSGLDVAELRTKISTKWNFILDLGMDEHQQEAMKYFTQYKNT
;
A
#
# COMPACT_ATOMS: atom_id res chain seq x y z
N MET A 1 7.06 -4.18 11.78
CA MET A 1 5.96 -4.21 10.80
C MET A 1 5.59 -5.67 10.56
N ALA A 2 4.38 -6.09 10.89
CA ALA A 2 4.00 -7.51 10.87
C ALA A 2 3.64 -8.03 9.45
N ALA A 3 3.06 -7.17 8.61
CA ALA A 3 2.57 -7.56 7.28
C ALA A 3 3.50 -7.18 6.12
N HIS A 4 4.30 -6.11 6.24
CA HIS A 4 5.02 -5.51 5.09
C HIS A 4 6.31 -4.79 5.48
N ALA A 5 7.17 -5.46 6.24
CA ALA A 5 8.54 -4.96 6.43
C ALA A 5 9.23 -4.75 5.07
N SER A 6 9.84 -3.57 4.89
CA SER A 6 10.57 -3.21 3.68
C SER A 6 11.88 -2.49 4.03
N THR A 7 12.80 -2.42 3.07
CA THR A 7 14.00 -1.57 3.21
C THR A 7 13.60 -0.10 3.35
N PRO A 8 14.43 0.77 3.93
CA PRO A 8 14.03 2.15 4.23
C PRO A 8 14.10 3.10 3.02
N TRP A 9 14.49 2.62 1.84
CA TRP A 9 14.83 3.48 0.69
C TRP A 9 13.68 4.34 0.14
N MET A 10 12.42 3.92 0.31
CA MET A 10 11.27 4.79 -0.02
C MET A 10 10.82 5.68 1.14
N GLY A 11 11.28 5.44 2.38
CA GLY A 11 10.86 6.19 3.57
C GLY A 11 9.36 6.05 3.92
N ALA A 12 8.65 5.07 3.37
CA ALA A 12 7.19 5.02 3.41
C ALA A 12 6.59 4.12 4.50
N GLY A 13 7.41 3.38 5.26
CA GLY A 13 6.93 2.33 6.18
C GLY A 13 5.84 2.82 7.14
N THR A 14 6.07 3.94 7.83
CA THR A 14 5.08 4.53 8.74
C THR A 14 3.79 4.93 8.02
N GLY A 15 3.90 5.55 6.83
CA GLY A 15 2.74 5.93 6.03
C GLY A 15 1.86 4.73 5.69
N ILE A 16 2.46 3.63 5.23
CA ILE A 16 1.72 2.40 4.92
C ILE A 16 1.00 1.82 6.14
N ALA A 17 1.61 1.88 7.33
CA ALA A 17 0.95 1.43 8.56
C ALA A 17 -0.24 2.33 8.97
N ILE A 18 -0.14 3.64 8.75
CA ILE A 18 -1.24 4.59 8.98
C ILE A 18 -2.39 4.31 8.00
N GLU A 19 -2.08 4.10 6.72
CA GLU A 19 -3.07 3.73 5.71
C GLU A 19 -3.81 2.43 6.07
N ASP A 20 -3.11 1.40 6.57
CA ASP A 20 -3.74 0.15 7.01
C ASP A 20 -4.73 0.39 8.15
N THR A 21 -4.35 1.25 9.11
CA THR A 21 -5.19 1.59 10.26
C THR A 21 -6.45 2.31 9.82
N MET A 22 -6.34 3.24 8.85
CA MET A 22 -7.49 3.94 8.27
C MET A 22 -8.47 2.96 7.60
N ILE A 23 -7.97 2.04 6.77
CA ILE A 23 -8.81 1.08 6.07
C ILE A 23 -9.46 0.09 7.05
N LEU A 24 -8.70 -0.49 7.98
CA LEU A 24 -9.26 -1.39 9.00
C LEU A 24 -10.28 -0.68 9.89
N GLY A 25 -10.01 0.55 10.30
CA GLY A 25 -10.93 1.37 11.08
C GLY A 25 -12.26 1.58 10.36
N ALA A 26 -12.23 1.96 9.08
CA ALA A 26 -13.43 2.15 8.28
C ALA A 26 -14.23 0.86 8.09
N LEU A 27 -13.55 -0.26 7.80
CA LEU A 27 -14.19 -1.57 7.64
C LEU A 27 -14.84 -2.05 8.93
N PHE A 28 -14.11 -1.98 10.06
CA PHE A 28 -14.61 -2.43 11.35
C PHE A 28 -15.73 -1.57 11.92
N ALA A 29 -15.72 -0.26 11.65
CA ALA A 29 -16.82 0.63 12.01
C ALA A 29 -18.16 0.25 11.34
N ASN A 30 -18.13 -0.53 10.25
CA ASN A 30 -19.31 -0.95 9.49
C ASN A 30 -19.68 -2.43 9.69
N ILE A 31 -19.00 -3.14 10.60
CA ILE A 31 -19.37 -4.50 10.99
C ILE A 31 -20.57 -4.45 11.92
N SER A 32 -21.64 -5.17 11.57
CA SER A 32 -22.85 -5.30 12.41
C SER A 32 -22.97 -6.65 13.11
N SER A 33 -22.15 -7.64 12.74
CA SER A 33 -22.16 -8.99 13.30
C SER A 33 -20.78 -9.65 13.18
N PRO A 34 -20.37 -10.52 14.12
CA PRO A 34 -19.10 -11.26 14.03
C PRO A 34 -18.92 -12.06 12.73
N LYS A 35 -20.00 -12.45 12.06
CA LYS A 35 -19.95 -13.15 10.78
C LYS A 35 -19.31 -12.32 9.66
N GLU A 36 -19.35 -10.99 9.78
CA GLU A 36 -18.84 -10.07 8.76
C GLU A 36 -17.32 -9.80 8.89
N ILE A 37 -16.69 -10.23 9.99
CA ILE A 37 -15.25 -10.02 10.23
C ILE A 37 -14.40 -10.64 9.11
N THR A 38 -14.79 -11.82 8.63
CA THR A 38 -14.09 -12.50 7.52
C THR A 38 -14.19 -11.68 6.22
N ALA A 39 -15.36 -11.11 5.93
CA ALA A 39 -15.56 -10.26 4.76
C ALA A 39 -14.73 -8.97 4.86
N ALA A 40 -14.65 -8.36 6.05
CA ALA A 40 -13.85 -7.17 6.30
C ALA A 40 -12.35 -7.44 6.07
N PHE A 41 -11.80 -8.52 6.66
CA PHE A 41 -10.39 -8.87 6.43
C PHE A 41 -10.10 -9.23 4.97
N LYS A 42 -11.04 -9.88 4.26
CA LYS A 42 -10.88 -10.17 2.84
C LYS A 42 -10.86 -8.89 1.99
N ALA A 43 -11.72 -7.91 2.31
CA ALA A 43 -11.72 -6.60 1.67
C ALA A 43 -10.40 -5.87 1.91
N TYR A 44 -9.95 -5.81 3.18
CA TYR A 44 -8.65 -5.26 3.55
C TYR A 44 -7.49 -5.90 2.78
N ASP A 45 -7.45 -7.24 2.70
CA ASP A 45 -6.36 -7.93 2.01
C ASP A 45 -6.33 -7.60 0.52
N THR A 46 -7.50 -7.56 -0.11
CA THR A 46 -7.67 -7.28 -1.54
C THR A 46 -7.12 -5.91 -1.92
N ILE A 47 -7.39 -4.89 -1.10
CA ILE A 47 -7.01 -3.50 -1.37
C ILE A 47 -5.59 -3.17 -0.90
N ARG A 48 -5.16 -3.73 0.24
CA ARG A 48 -3.88 -3.37 0.88
C ARG A 48 -2.70 -4.21 0.42
N ARG A 49 -2.86 -5.53 0.25
CA ARG A 49 -1.73 -6.42 -0.07
C ARG A 49 -0.98 -5.98 -1.34
N PRO A 50 -1.64 -5.70 -2.49
CA PRO A 50 -0.93 -5.30 -3.70
C PRO A 50 -0.18 -3.98 -3.53
N ARG A 51 -0.78 -3.01 -2.81
CA ARG A 51 -0.13 -1.72 -2.54
C ARG A 51 1.11 -1.87 -1.67
N CYS A 52 1.01 -2.61 -0.56
CA CYS A 52 2.13 -2.83 0.35
C CYS A 52 3.30 -3.55 -0.34
N GLN A 53 2.99 -4.54 -1.19
CA GLN A 53 4.00 -5.25 -2.00
C GLN A 53 4.69 -4.29 -2.98
N LYS A 54 3.94 -3.46 -3.70
CA LYS A 54 4.50 -2.45 -4.61
C LYS A 54 5.48 -1.49 -3.92
N VAL A 55 5.18 -1.10 -2.67
CA VAL A 55 6.09 -0.25 -1.86
C VAL A 55 7.37 -0.99 -1.49
N ALA A 56 7.26 -2.25 -1.07
CA ALA A 56 8.41 -3.08 -0.74
C ALA A 56 9.33 -3.29 -1.95
N ASP A 57 8.75 -3.63 -3.11
CA ASP A 57 9.49 -3.82 -4.36
C ASP A 57 10.15 -2.52 -4.82
N SER A 58 9.41 -1.40 -4.82
CA SER A 58 9.96 -0.09 -5.18
C SER A 58 11.09 0.33 -4.24
N SER A 59 11.01 0.00 -2.94
CA SER A 59 12.09 0.26 -1.99
C SER A 59 13.34 -0.55 -2.29
N ARG A 60 13.19 -1.83 -2.62
CA ARG A 60 14.32 -2.65 -3.04
C ARG A 60 14.98 -2.07 -4.30
N GLU A 61 14.19 -1.68 -5.29
CA GLU A 61 14.69 -1.05 -6.53
C GLU A 61 15.41 0.27 -6.27
N THR A 62 14.86 1.16 -5.43
CA THR A 62 15.51 2.42 -5.05
C THR A 62 16.87 2.16 -4.41
N GLY A 63 16.97 1.15 -3.55
CA GLY A 63 18.25 0.73 -2.97
C GLY A 63 19.26 0.30 -4.02
N LEU A 64 18.84 -0.50 -5.01
CA LEU A 64 19.72 -0.90 -6.12
C LEU A 64 20.20 0.31 -6.93
N ILE A 65 19.32 1.29 -7.19
CA ILE A 65 19.66 2.53 -7.88
C ILE A 65 20.70 3.33 -7.09
N PHE A 66 20.42 3.63 -5.82
CA PHE A 66 21.31 4.45 -4.99
C PHE A 66 22.63 3.78 -4.62
N CYS A 67 22.70 2.46 -4.66
CA CYS A 67 23.95 1.71 -4.51
C CYS A 67 24.68 1.45 -5.84
N GLY A 68 24.29 2.11 -6.93
CA GLY A 68 24.96 2.01 -8.23
C GLY A 68 24.82 0.66 -8.93
N LYS A 69 23.88 -0.19 -8.48
CA LYS A 69 23.60 -1.51 -9.07
C LYS A 69 22.72 -1.43 -10.32
N SER A 70 22.21 -0.26 -10.65
CA SER A 70 21.33 0.01 -11.80
C SER A 70 21.97 0.89 -12.88
N GLY A 71 23.31 0.99 -12.88
CA GLY A 71 24.07 1.94 -13.72
C GLY A 71 24.26 3.30 -13.06
N LEU A 72 25.19 4.09 -13.58
CA LEU A 72 25.57 5.43 -13.07
C LEU A 72 25.35 6.54 -14.10
N ASP A 73 24.68 6.27 -15.22
CA ASP A 73 24.34 7.30 -16.20
C ASP A 73 23.36 8.31 -15.62
N VAL A 74 23.74 9.59 -15.61
CA VAL A 74 22.99 10.65 -14.94
C VAL A 74 21.61 10.89 -15.58
N ALA A 75 21.52 10.81 -16.90
CA ALA A 75 20.27 11.05 -17.62
C ALA A 75 19.26 9.91 -17.36
N GLU A 76 19.74 8.67 -17.35
CA GLU A 76 18.94 7.50 -17.00
C GLU A 76 18.48 7.53 -15.54
N LEU A 77 19.39 7.86 -14.60
CA LEU A 77 19.07 7.98 -13.18
C LEU A 77 18.00 9.05 -12.93
N ARG A 78 18.12 10.23 -13.57
CA ARG A 78 17.13 11.30 -13.47
C ARG A 78 15.75 10.81 -13.89
N THR A 79 15.67 10.06 -14.98
CA THR A 79 14.43 9.48 -15.49
C THR A 79 13.84 8.44 -14.52
N LYS A 80 14.67 7.56 -13.96
CA LYS A 80 14.24 6.50 -13.03
C LYS A 80 13.74 7.05 -11.68
N ILE A 81 14.26 8.18 -11.22
CA ILE A 81 14.01 8.70 -9.87
C ILE A 81 12.89 9.75 -9.84
N SER A 82 12.74 10.57 -10.89
CA SER A 82 11.93 11.80 -10.88
C SER A 82 10.47 11.61 -10.45
N THR A 83 9.86 10.47 -10.77
CA THR A 83 8.45 10.17 -10.46
C THR A 83 8.28 8.97 -9.53
N LYS A 84 9.38 8.46 -8.95
CA LYS A 84 9.36 7.16 -8.25
C LYS A 84 8.48 7.17 -6.98
N TRP A 85 8.28 8.32 -6.36
CA TRP A 85 7.44 8.48 -5.16
C TRP A 85 5.98 8.82 -5.45
N ASN A 86 5.63 9.18 -6.68
CA ASN A 86 4.30 9.70 -7.02
C ASN A 86 3.18 8.75 -6.59
N PHE A 87 3.32 7.44 -6.82
CA PHE A 87 2.28 6.47 -6.42
C PHE A 87 2.09 6.34 -4.89
N ILE A 88 3.06 6.78 -4.09
CA ILE A 88 2.96 6.84 -2.63
C ILE A 88 2.27 8.14 -2.24
N LEU A 89 2.75 9.27 -2.76
CA LEU A 89 2.33 10.62 -2.39
C LEU A 89 0.95 11.01 -2.96
N ASP A 90 0.62 10.52 -4.15
CA ASP A 90 -0.59 10.91 -4.88
C ASP A 90 -1.78 9.97 -4.58
N LEU A 91 -1.67 9.09 -3.57
CA LEU A 91 -2.80 8.22 -3.22
C LEU A 91 -3.93 9.04 -2.60
N GLY A 92 -5.08 9.08 -3.27
CA GLY A 92 -6.34 9.54 -2.70
C GLY A 92 -6.87 8.57 -1.65
N MET A 93 -6.66 8.88 -0.36
CA MET A 93 -7.08 7.99 0.73
C MET A 93 -8.59 7.80 0.84
N ASP A 94 -9.38 8.83 0.51
CA ASP A 94 -10.84 8.73 0.53
C ASP A 94 -11.34 7.74 -0.53
N GLU A 95 -10.79 7.81 -1.75
CA GLU A 95 -11.10 6.88 -2.83
C GLU A 95 -10.67 5.46 -2.48
N HIS A 96 -9.48 5.31 -1.90
CA HIS A 96 -8.95 4.03 -1.45
C HIS A 96 -9.83 3.39 -0.36
N GLN A 97 -10.34 4.20 0.57
CA GLN A 97 -11.31 3.77 1.58
C GLN A 97 -12.65 3.36 0.96
N GLN A 98 -13.16 4.14 0.01
CA GLN A 98 -14.39 3.80 -0.70
C GLN A 98 -14.27 2.49 -1.47
N GLU A 99 -13.11 2.22 -2.09
CA GLU A 99 -12.85 0.95 -2.77
C GLU A 99 -12.86 -0.24 -1.79
N ALA A 100 -12.22 -0.10 -0.63
CA ALA A 100 -12.29 -1.11 0.44
C ALA A 100 -13.74 -1.41 0.86
N MET A 101 -14.57 -0.37 0.99
CA MET A 101 -15.99 -0.52 1.34
C MET A 101 -16.82 -1.21 0.25
N LYS A 102 -16.48 -1.02 -1.03
CA LYS A 102 -17.10 -1.75 -2.15
C LYS A 102 -16.80 -3.25 -2.05
N TYR A 103 -15.53 -3.62 -1.84
CA TYR A 103 -15.15 -5.03 -1.64
C TYR A 103 -15.80 -5.63 -0.40
N PHE A 104 -15.88 -4.87 0.70
CA PHE A 104 -16.55 -5.35 1.91
C PHE A 104 -18.02 -5.67 1.66
N THR A 105 -18.73 -4.75 1.00
CA THR A 105 -20.14 -4.96 0.61
C THR A 105 -20.30 -6.19 -0.29
N GLN A 106 -19.39 -6.39 -1.26
CA GLN A 106 -19.39 -7.57 -2.12
C GLN A 106 -19.19 -8.87 -1.31
N TYR A 107 -18.22 -8.89 -0.40
CA TYR A 107 -17.90 -10.07 0.41
C TYR A 107 -18.91 -10.36 1.52
N LYS A 108 -19.72 -9.37 1.95
CA LYS A 108 -20.87 -9.61 2.84
C LYS A 108 -21.98 -10.43 2.17
N ASN A 109 -22.08 -10.36 0.84
CA ASN A 109 -23.14 -10.97 0.06
C ASN A 109 -22.74 -12.32 -0.55
N THR A 110 -21.57 -12.87 -0.17
CA THR A 110 -21.07 -14.19 -0.60
C THR A 110 -21.12 -15.17 0.54
#